data_AF-A0A7C6H2T0-F1
#
_entry.id   AF-A0A7C6H2T0-F1
#
_cell.length_a   1.000
_cell.length_b   1.000
_cell.length_c   1.000
_cell.angle_alpha   90.00
_cell.angle_beta   90.00
_cell.angle_gamma   90.00
#
_symmetry.space_group_name_H-M   'P 1'
#
loop_
_entity.id
_entity.type
_entity.pdbx_description
1 polymer ?
#
loop_
_entity_poly.entity_id
_entity_poly.type
_entity_poly.pdbx_seq_one_letter_code
_entity_poly.pdbx_strand_id
1 'polypeptide(L)'
;MQIKESLDYGNTKKFSVPIPVLAFFVSLFSMVVMFAIYEYAPFGPLTIWISDLKVQYAPFLSSLRSHLLEGKLTSYSFHTGLGKNSMGLFAYYLSSPFNLLVLLFPASQISQAMAVIIILKMSLASAFMSFFLCVRRQDK
;
A
#
# COMPACT_ATOMS: atom_id res chain seq x y z
N MET A 1 1.24 -47.71 39.92
CA MET A 1 1.15 -47.51 38.45
C MET A 1 0.10 -46.44 38.18
N GLN A 2 0.52 -45.17 38.10
CA GLN A 2 -0.27 -44.02 37.65
C GLN A 2 0.77 -43.03 37.12
N ILE A 3 1.10 -43.18 35.84
CA ILE A 3 2.01 -42.32 35.12
C ILE A 3 1.25 -41.00 34.90
N LYS A 4 1.50 -40.00 35.74
CA LYS A 4 1.18 -38.62 35.39
C LYS A 4 2.25 -38.20 34.39
N GLU A 5 1.95 -38.38 33.11
CA GLU A 5 2.66 -37.75 32.01
C GLU A 5 2.80 -36.26 32.33
N SER A 6 4.02 -35.87 32.68
CA SER A 6 4.46 -34.49 32.57
C SER A 6 4.43 -34.16 31.08
N LEU A 7 3.30 -33.62 30.62
CA LEU A 7 3.23 -32.90 29.37
C LEU A 7 4.16 -31.69 29.51
N ASP A 8 5.42 -31.92 29.15
CA ASP A 8 6.39 -30.90 28.83
C ASP A 8 5.83 -30.11 27.65
N TYR A 9 5.04 -29.08 27.95
CA TYR A 9 4.69 -28.00 27.03
C TYR A 9 5.92 -27.09 26.81
N GLY A 10 7.07 -27.72 26.60
CA GLY A 10 8.34 -27.11 26.29
C GLY A 10 8.30 -26.63 24.85
N ASN A 11 8.53 -25.33 24.68
CA ASN A 11 8.78 -24.65 23.42
C ASN A 11 7.51 -24.28 22.62
N THR A 12 6.69 -23.38 23.20
CA THR A 12 5.90 -22.45 22.38
C THR A 12 6.88 -21.69 21.48
N LYS A 13 7.04 -22.11 20.21
CA LYS A 13 7.82 -21.37 19.19
C LYS A 13 7.26 -19.94 19.18
N LYS A 14 7.94 -19.02 19.88
CA LYS A 14 7.52 -17.62 20.01
C LYS A 14 7.30 -17.10 18.59
N PHE A 15 6.09 -16.65 18.33
CA PHE A 15 5.73 -15.97 17.11
C PHE A 15 6.61 -14.72 17.03
N SER A 16 7.70 -14.81 16.28
CA SER A 16 8.71 -13.75 16.23
C SER A 16 8.22 -12.61 15.34
N VAL A 17 7.21 -11.86 15.82
CA VAL A 17 6.82 -10.53 15.34
C VAL A 17 8.02 -9.64 14.97
N PRO A 18 9.20 -9.70 15.62
CA PRO A 18 10.37 -8.94 15.16
C PRO A 18 10.76 -9.16 13.69
N ILE A 19 10.59 -10.35 13.11
CA ILE A 19 11.09 -10.62 11.75
C ILE A 19 10.25 -9.91 10.68
N PRO A 20 8.91 -10.02 10.66
CA PRO A 20 8.07 -9.27 9.71
C PRO A 20 8.21 -7.75 9.87
N VAL A 21 8.34 -7.26 11.10
CA VAL A 21 8.54 -5.83 11.38
C VAL A 21 9.90 -5.36 10.85
N LEU A 22 10.95 -6.14 11.05
CA LEU A 22 12.27 -5.84 10.49
C LEU A 22 12.22 -5.82 8.96
N ALA A 23 11.55 -6.80 8.33
CA ALA A 23 11.38 -6.86 6.88
C ALA A 23 10.64 -5.62 6.33
N PHE A 24 9.59 -5.15 7.02
CA PHE A 24 8.91 -3.90 6.71
C PHE A 24 9.89 -2.72 6.67
N PHE A 25 10.63 -2.50 7.75
CA PHE A 25 11.52 -1.34 7.87
C PHE A 25 12.73 -1.41 6.93
N VAL A 26 13.28 -2.61 6.67
CA VAL A 26 14.35 -2.80 5.69
C VAL A 26 13.85 -2.44 4.28
N SER A 27 12.68 -2.93 3.88
CA SER A 27 12.10 -2.58 2.58
C SER A 27 11.72 -1.11 2.48
N LEU A 28 11.17 -0.53 3.55
CA LEU A 28 10.84 0.89 3.63
C LEU A 28 12.08 1.76 3.45
N PHE A 29 13.13 1.50 4.23
CA PHE A 29 14.37 2.25 4.18
C PHE A 29 15.06 2.11 2.82
N SER A 30 15.13 0.88 2.28
CA SER A 30 15.69 0.63 0.96
C SER A 30 14.97 1.43 -0.14
N MET A 31 13.63 1.40 -0.14
CA MET A 31 12.82 2.19 -1.08
C MET A 31 13.04 3.70 -0.91
N VAL A 32 13.03 4.21 0.32
CA VAL A 32 13.27 5.64 0.59
C VAL A 32 14.65 6.07 0.12
N VAL A 33 15.69 5.29 0.41
CA VAL A 33 17.06 5.56 -0.03
C VAL A 33 17.16 5.54 -1.56
N MET A 34 16.54 4.57 -2.23
CA MET A 34 16.49 4.56 -3.70
C MET A 34 15.81 5.81 -4.25
N PHE A 35 14.64 6.19 -3.72
CA PHE A 35 13.95 7.39 -4.17
C PHE A 35 14.76 8.66 -3.94
N ALA A 36 15.52 8.74 -2.84
CA ALA A 36 16.42 9.84 -2.57
C ALA A 36 17.61 9.89 -3.54
N ILE A 37 18.28 8.76 -3.80
CA ILE A 37 19.45 8.69 -4.71
C ILE A 37 19.05 9.05 -6.15
N TYR A 38 17.88 8.60 -6.60
CA TYR A 38 17.39 8.86 -7.95
C TYR A 38 16.55 10.14 -8.06
N GLU A 39 16.50 10.96 -7.00
CA GLU A 39 15.76 12.24 -6.97
C GLU A 39 14.28 12.12 -7.37
N TYR A 40 13.66 10.98 -7.04
CA TYR A 40 12.22 10.80 -7.21
C TYR A 40 11.47 11.52 -6.10
N ALA A 41 10.28 12.04 -6.43
CA ALA A 41 9.34 12.64 -5.51
C ALA A 41 9.11 11.71 -4.29
N PRO A 42 9.22 12.22 -3.04
CA PRO A 42 9.27 13.64 -2.67
C PRO A 42 10.67 14.28 -2.63
N PHE A 43 11.75 13.53 -2.86
CA PHE A 43 13.13 14.02 -2.63
C PHE A 43 13.73 14.81 -3.80
N GLY A 44 13.12 14.76 -4.97
CA GLY A 44 13.57 15.54 -6.12
C GLY A 44 12.45 15.79 -7.15
N PRO A 45 12.80 16.39 -8.31
CA PRO A 45 11.84 16.81 -9.31
C PRO A 45 11.31 15.65 -10.16
N LEU A 46 11.98 14.48 -10.15
CA LEU A 46 11.57 13.35 -10.95
C LEU A 46 10.34 12.67 -10.34
N THR A 47 9.48 12.13 -11.20
CA THR A 47 8.27 11.42 -10.74
C THR A 47 8.26 10.02 -11.30
N ILE A 48 7.69 9.08 -10.55
CA ILE A 48 7.50 7.68 -10.96
C ILE A 48 6.37 7.50 -12.00
N TRP A 49 5.92 8.60 -12.61
CA TRP A 49 4.79 8.70 -13.53
C TRP A 49 5.14 8.06 -14.89
N ILE A 50 5.12 6.73 -14.94
CA ILE A 50 5.38 5.95 -16.14
C ILE A 50 4.05 5.49 -16.75
N SER A 51 3.88 5.72 -18.05
CA SER A 51 2.78 5.20 -18.87
C SER A 51 1.39 5.46 -18.24
N ASP A 52 0.64 4.39 -17.96
CA ASP A 52 -0.73 4.43 -17.43
C ASP A 52 -0.84 5.09 -16.05
N LEU A 53 0.22 5.05 -15.24
CA LEU A 53 0.19 5.70 -13.94
C LEU A 53 -0.01 7.21 -14.08
N LYS A 54 0.61 7.80 -15.11
CA LYS A 54 0.50 9.22 -15.43
C LYS A 54 -0.83 9.56 -16.10
N VAL A 55 -1.15 8.83 -17.16
CA VAL A 55 -2.22 9.22 -18.08
C VAL A 55 -3.61 8.81 -17.58
N GLN A 56 -3.70 7.71 -16.83
CA GLN A 56 -4.99 7.16 -16.37
C GLN A 56 -5.14 7.26 -14.85
N TYR A 57 -4.15 6.77 -14.11
CA TYR A 57 -4.30 6.60 -12.66
C TYR A 57 -4.28 7.94 -11.90
N ALA A 58 -3.36 8.85 -12.25
CA ALA A 58 -3.28 10.16 -11.60
C ALA A 58 -4.57 11.00 -11.73
N PRO A 59 -5.21 11.11 -12.91
CA PRO A 59 -6.53 11.75 -13.03
C PRO A 59 -7.61 11.08 -12.17
N PHE A 60 -7.63 9.74 -12.11
CA PHE A 60 -8.61 9.02 -11.28
C PHE A 60 -8.43 9.31 -9.79
N LEU A 61 -7.20 9.36 -9.29
CA LEU A 61 -6.94 9.74 -7.90
C LEU A 61 -7.24 11.21 -7.61
N SER A 62 -6.94 12.12 -8.54
CA SER A 62 -7.28 13.53 -8.38
C SER A 62 -8.80 13.73 -8.32
N SER A 63 -9.55 13.06 -9.19
CA SER A 63 -11.01 13.08 -9.16
C SER A 63 -11.57 12.44 -7.89
N LEU A 64 -11.03 11.29 -7.45
CA LEU A 64 -11.42 10.66 -6.19
C LEU A 64 -11.23 11.62 -5.01
N ARG A 65 -10.07 12.28 -4.94
CA ARG A 65 -9.75 13.27 -3.90
C ARG A 65 -10.79 14.39 -3.88
N SER A 66 -11.08 15.00 -5.03
CA SER A 66 -12.08 16.08 -5.12
C SER A 66 -13.48 15.61 -4.74
N HIS A 67 -13.90 14.43 -5.21
CA HIS A 67 -15.23 13.88 -4.87
C HIS A 67 -15.38 13.58 -3.38
N LEU A 68 -14.32 13.08 -2.73
CA LEU A 68 -14.32 12.82 -1.29
C LEU A 68 -14.34 14.11 -0.47
N LEU A 69 -13.58 15.14 -0.88
CA LEU A 69 -13.54 16.42 -0.18
C LEU A 69 -14.81 17.26 -0.38
N GLU A 70 -15.42 17.19 -1.57
CA GLU A 70 -16.67 17.89 -1.88
C GLU A 70 -17.92 17.11 -1.45
N GLY A 71 -17.78 15.86 -0.99
CA GLY A 71 -18.91 14.99 -0.63
C GLY A 71 -19.78 14.55 -1.82
N LYS A 72 -19.28 14.67 -3.06
CA LYS A 72 -20.01 14.36 -4.30
C LYS A 72 -19.62 13.00 -4.86
N LEU A 73 -19.98 11.94 -4.16
CA LEU A 73 -19.80 10.57 -4.65
C LEU A 73 -21.01 10.17 -5.51
N THR A 74 -20.94 10.40 -6.83
CA THR A 74 -21.98 9.95 -7.75
C THR A 74 -21.61 8.61 -8.38
N SER A 75 -22.56 7.68 -8.43
CA SER A 75 -22.36 6.34 -9.02
C SER A 75 -22.14 6.38 -10.54
N TYR A 76 -22.49 7.50 -11.18
CA TYR A 76 -22.33 7.75 -12.61
C TYR A 76 -21.85 9.18 -12.82
N SER A 77 -20.91 9.38 -13.74
CA SER A 77 -20.39 10.69 -14.10
C SER A 77 -20.63 10.96 -15.59
N PHE A 78 -21.42 12.00 -15.88
CA PHE A 78 -21.57 12.55 -17.23
C PHE A 78 -20.41 13.48 -17.62
N HIS A 79 -19.56 13.85 -16.66
CA HIS A 79 -18.44 14.77 -16.88
C HIS A 79 -17.16 14.07 -17.35
N THR A 80 -17.15 12.74 -17.44
CA THR A 80 -15.97 11.95 -17.83
C THR A 80 -16.24 11.22 -19.15
N GLY A 81 -15.83 11.81 -20.29
CA GLY A 81 -16.04 11.22 -21.63
C GLY A 81 -17.52 11.22 -22.04
N LEU A 82 -18.01 10.12 -22.62
CA LEU A 82 -19.43 9.94 -23.04
C LEU A 82 -20.36 9.47 -21.90
N GLY A 83 -19.92 9.59 -20.65
CA GLY A 83 -20.57 9.00 -19.48
C GLY A 83 -19.87 7.71 -19.04
N LYS A 84 -19.43 7.66 -17.78
CA LYS A 84 -18.76 6.49 -17.20
C LYS A 84 -19.42 6.06 -15.89
N ASN A 85 -19.45 4.74 -15.68
CA ASN A 85 -19.81 4.13 -14.41
C ASN A 85 -18.69 4.37 -13.38
N SER A 86 -18.94 5.29 -12.44
CA SER A 86 -17.99 5.63 -11.37
C SER A 86 -17.77 4.47 -10.41
N MET A 87 -18.79 3.63 -10.19
CA MET A 87 -18.70 2.47 -9.29
C MET A 87 -17.77 1.39 -9.86
N GLY A 88 -17.88 1.09 -11.15
CA GLY A 88 -17.00 0.14 -11.83
C GLY A 88 -15.55 0.62 -11.85
N LEU A 89 -15.33 1.92 -12.12
CA LEU A 89 -14.01 2.54 -12.06
C LEU A 89 -13.44 2.47 -10.63
N PHE A 90 -14.25 2.77 -9.62
CA PHE A 90 -13.84 2.71 -8.24
C PHE A 90 -13.44 1.29 -7.84
N ALA A 91 -14.28 0.30 -8.13
CA ALA A 91 -14.01 -1.10 -7.79
C ALA A 91 -12.70 -1.60 -8.41
N TYR A 92 -12.45 -1.27 -9.69
CA TYR A 92 -11.30 -1.77 -10.42
C TYR A 92 -9.98 -1.03 -10.09
N TYR A 93 -10.01 0.30 -9.98
CA TYR A 93 -8.78 1.12 -9.84
C TYR A 93 -8.57 1.70 -8.44
N LEU A 94 -9.64 2.05 -7.74
CA LEU A 94 -9.58 2.95 -6.59
C LEU A 94 -9.96 2.33 -5.25
N SER A 95 -10.43 1.09 -5.25
CA SER A 95 -10.90 0.34 -4.07
C SER A 95 -9.83 0.10 -2.99
N SER A 96 -8.55 0.30 -3.32
CA SER A 96 -7.46 0.15 -2.37
C SER A 96 -7.54 1.21 -1.25
N PRO A 97 -7.52 0.81 0.03
CA PRO A 97 -7.61 1.77 1.16
C PRO A 97 -6.41 2.73 1.21
N PHE A 98 -5.27 2.35 0.64
CA PHE A 98 -4.10 3.23 0.52
C PHE A 98 -4.37 4.48 -0.30
N ASN A 99 -5.33 4.43 -1.23
CA ASN A 99 -5.66 5.59 -2.05
C ASN A 99 -6.24 6.73 -1.20
N LEU A 100 -6.77 6.47 0.00
CA LEU A 100 -7.21 7.51 0.92
C LEU A 100 -6.06 8.38 1.44
N LEU A 101 -4.81 7.90 1.40
CA LEU A 101 -3.64 8.71 1.73
C LEU A 101 -3.50 9.92 0.81
N VAL A 102 -4.11 9.90 -0.39
CA VAL A 102 -4.15 11.05 -1.30
C VAL A 102 -4.80 12.29 -0.68
N LEU A 103 -5.68 12.10 0.30
CA LEU A 103 -6.35 13.20 1.00
C LEU A 103 -5.38 14.04 1.84
N LEU A 104 -4.25 13.44 2.26
CA LEU A 104 -3.20 14.12 3.04
C LEU A 104 -2.34 15.06 2.18
N PHE A 105 -2.49 15.01 0.85
CA PHE A 105 -1.70 15.79 -0.10
C PHE A 105 -2.58 16.80 -0.84
N PRO A 106 -2.03 17.95 -1.28
CA PRO A 106 -2.71 18.83 -2.21
C PRO A 106 -2.82 18.20 -3.61
N ALA A 107 -3.78 18.67 -4.41
CA ALA A 107 -4.00 18.15 -5.77
C ALA A 107 -2.80 18.34 -6.72
N SER A 108 -1.91 19.29 -6.43
CA SER A 108 -0.65 19.48 -7.18
C SER A 108 0.41 18.41 -6.87
N GLN A 109 0.28 17.68 -5.75
CA GLN A 109 1.27 16.72 -5.25
C GLN A 109 0.77 15.26 -5.30
N ILE A 110 -0.14 14.95 -6.23
CA ILE A 110 -0.65 13.57 -6.43
C ILE A 110 0.50 12.60 -6.76
N SER A 111 1.57 13.08 -7.42
CA SER A 111 2.77 12.28 -7.67
C SER A 111 3.47 11.84 -6.39
N GLN A 112 3.57 12.73 -5.40
CA GLN A 112 4.17 12.45 -4.09
C GLN A 112 3.29 11.48 -3.30
N ALA A 113 1.98 11.71 -3.29
CA ALA A 113 1.02 10.79 -2.67
C ALA A 113 1.16 9.37 -3.25
N MET A 114 1.31 9.27 -4.57
CA MET A 114 1.49 7.99 -5.26
C MET A 114 2.79 7.28 -4.85
N ALA A 115 3.90 8.03 -4.78
CA ALA A 115 5.18 7.51 -4.33
C ALA A 115 5.08 6.93 -2.91
N VAL A 116 4.46 7.67 -1.97
CA VAL A 116 4.24 7.21 -0.60
C VAL A 116 3.36 5.95 -0.56
N ILE A 117 2.27 5.91 -1.34
CA ILE A 117 1.40 4.74 -1.44
C ILE A 117 2.18 3.50 -1.92
N ILE A 118 3.01 3.65 -2.95
CA ILE A 118 3.80 2.54 -3.50
C ILE A 118 4.84 2.06 -2.48
N ILE A 119 5.57 2.98 -1.85
CA ILE A 119 6.55 2.66 -0.81
C ILE A 119 5.90 1.85 0.33
N LEU A 120 4.73 2.28 0.81
CA LEU A 120 4.00 1.59 1.88
C LEU A 120 3.47 0.23 1.43
N LYS A 121 2.90 0.12 0.23
CA LYS A 121 2.43 -1.16 -0.33
C LYS A 121 3.55 -2.18 -0.45
N MET A 122 4.71 -1.77 -0.96
CA MET A 122 5.89 -2.63 -1.10
C MET A 122 6.44 -3.07 0.26
N SER A 123 6.48 -2.15 1.24
CA SER A 123 6.95 -2.45 2.59
C SER A 123 6.03 -3.44 3.32
N LEU A 124 4.71 -3.29 3.18
CA LEU A 124 3.74 -4.23 3.75
C LEU A 124 3.74 -5.58 3.04
N ALA A 125 3.91 -5.59 1.71
CA ALA A 125 4.03 -6.84 0.95
C ALA A 125 5.24 -7.67 1.44
N SER A 126 6.38 -7.02 1.66
CA SER A 126 7.57 -7.63 2.27
C SER A 126 7.27 -8.20 3.67
N ALA A 127 6.65 -7.39 4.53
CA ALA A 127 6.29 -7.81 5.89
C ALA A 127 5.37 -9.04 5.91
N PHE A 128 4.30 -9.03 5.10
CA PHE A 128 3.35 -10.14 5.03
C PHE A 128 3.95 -11.39 4.41
N MET A 129 4.83 -11.26 3.42
CA MET A 129 5.53 -12.41 2.86
C MET A 129 6.49 -13.02 3.88
N SER A 130 7.28 -12.20 4.58
CA SER A 130 8.14 -12.67 5.67
C SER A 130 7.33 -13.33 6.79
N PHE A 131 6.19 -12.76 7.14
CA PHE A 131 5.25 -13.32 8.09
C PHE A 131 4.79 -14.72 7.67
N PHE A 132 4.29 -14.85 6.44
CA PHE A 132 3.86 -16.13 5.88
C PHE A 132 4.96 -17.20 5.91
N LEU A 133 6.19 -16.84 5.52
CA LEU A 133 7.33 -17.75 5.54
C LEU A 133 7.73 -18.16 6.97
N CYS A 134 7.65 -17.24 7.94
CA CYS A 134 7.93 -17.54 9.34
C CYS A 134 6.92 -18.57 9.89
N VAL A 135 5.63 -18.39 9.62
CA VAL A 135 4.58 -19.34 10.03
C VAL A 135 4.81 -20.69 9.36
N ARG A 136 5.02 -20.72 8.03
CA ARG A 136 5.28 -21.97 7.27
C ARG A 136 6.52 -22.74 7.72
N ARG A 137 7.54 -22.06 8.26
CA ARG A 137 8.74 -22.69 8.80
C ARG A 137 8.49 -23.35 10.17
N GLN A 138 7.51 -22.88 10.93
CA GLN A 138 7.20 -23.43 12.25
C GLN A 138 6.40 -24.73 12.18
N ASP A 139 5.64 -24.95 11.10
CA ASP A 139 4.87 -26.17 10.82
C ASP A 139 5.73 -27.37 10.36
N LYS A 140 7.05 -27.18 10.22
CA LYS A 140 8.04 -28.22 9.98
C LYS A 140 8.93 -28.41 11.22
#